data_AF-A0A7L6BB46-F1
#
_entry.id   AF-A0A7L6BB46-F1
#
_cell.length_a   1.000
_cell.length_b   1.000
_cell.length_c   1.000
_cell.angle_alpha   90.00
_cell.angle_beta   90.00
_cell.angle_gamma   90.00
#
_symmetry.space_group_name_H-M   'P 1'
#
loop_
_entity.id
_entity.type
_entity.pdbx_description
1 polymer ?
#
loop_
_entity_poly.entity_id
_entity_poly.type
_entity_poly.pdbx_seq_one_letter_code
_entity_poly.pdbx_strand_id
1 'polypeptide(L)' 'MFDSALVNLHTADIEAGIRFYRDLLGSTETFRAPTEGVPEHDSGNGNPLLRDPDGNLVEIVSKIS' A
#
# COMPACT_ATOMS: atom_id res chain seq x y z
N MET A 1 12.40 -3.89 -20.24
CA MET A 1 10.93 -3.99 -20.11
C MET A 1 10.65 -4.03 -18.62
N PHE A 2 9.79 -3.15 -18.12
CA PHE A 2 9.35 -3.19 -16.71
C PHE A 2 8.30 -4.29 -16.55
N ASP A 3 8.31 -4.99 -15.42
CA ASP A 3 7.39 -6.10 -15.11
C ASP A 3 6.13 -5.61 -14.38
N SER A 4 6.20 -4.46 -13.70
CA SER A 4 5.08 -3.86 -12.97
C SER A 4 5.27 -2.35 -12.80
N ALA A 5 4.17 -1.65 -12.50
CA ALA A 5 4.19 -0.25 -12.06
C ALA A 5 4.05 -0.15 -10.53
N LEU A 6 4.56 0.94 -9.96
CA LEU A 6 4.27 1.38 -8.58
C LEU A 6 3.44 2.67 -8.64
N VAL A 7 2.22 2.63 -8.12
CA VAL A 7 1.32 3.78 -8.05
C VAL A 7 1.17 4.23 -6.61
N ASN A 8 1.42 5.52 -6.35
CA ASN A 8 1.19 6.15 -5.05
C ASN A 8 -0.21 6.78 -5.01
N LEU A 9 -1.03 6.36 -4.05
CA LEU A 9 -2.38 6.88 -3.85
C LEU A 9 -2.49 7.58 -2.51
N HIS A 10 -2.75 8.88 -2.56
CA HIS A 10 -2.86 9.70 -1.36
C HIS A 10 -4.27 9.64 -0.77
N THR A 11 -4.36 9.38 0.52
CA THR A 11 -5.61 9.36 1.29
C THR A 11 -5.41 9.97 2.67
N ALA A 12 -6.48 10.55 3.23
CA ALA A 12 -6.50 10.97 4.62
C ALA A 12 -6.72 9.79 5.59
N ASP A 13 -7.27 8.68 5.10
CA ASP A 13 -7.57 7.47 5.88
C ASP A 13 -7.00 6.24 5.16
N ILE A 14 -5.92 5.71 5.73
CA ILE A 14 -5.20 4.53 5.21
C ILE A 14 -6.08 3.29 5.28
N GLU A 15 -6.80 3.08 6.37
CA GLU A 15 -7.62 1.88 6.57
C GLU A 15 -8.80 1.84 5.60
N ALA A 16 -9.43 2.98 5.36
CA ALA A 16 -10.46 3.10 4.34
C ALA A 16 -9.90 2.81 2.94
N GLY A 17 -8.69 3.31 2.63
CA GLY A 17 -8.00 3.03 1.37
C GLY A 17 -7.73 1.54 1.19
N ILE A 18 -7.17 0.87 2.21
CA ILE A 18 -6.89 -0.57 2.15
C ILE A 18 -8.16 -1.37 1.95
N ARG A 19 -9.22 -1.09 2.72
CA ARG A 19 -10.51 -1.79 2.56
C ARG A 19 -11.08 -1.62 1.17
N PHE A 20 -11.00 -0.42 0.60
CA PHE A 20 -11.46 -0.19 -0.78
C PHE A 20 -10.68 -1.06 -1.78
N TYR A 21 -9.34 -0.98 -1.80
CA TYR A 21 -8.55 -1.70 -2.79
C TYR A 21 -8.55 -3.22 -2.56
N ARG A 22 -8.52 -3.67 -1.31
CA ARG A 22 -8.53 -5.09 -0.97
C ARG A 22 -9.92 -5.71 -1.11
N ASP A 23 -10.93 -5.13 -0.47
CA ASP A 23 -12.24 -5.77 -0.32
C ASP A 23 -13.14 -5.54 -1.54
N LEU A 24 -13.03 -4.38 -2.21
CA LEU A 24 -13.83 -4.08 -3.40
C LEU A 24 -13.12 -4.47 -4.69
N LEU A 25 -11.82 -4.17 -4.82
CA LEU A 25 -11.08 -4.35 -6.08
C LEU A 25 -10.25 -5.64 -6.13
N GLY A 26 -10.20 -6.40 -5.03
CA GLY A 26 -9.51 -7.69 -4.99
C GLY A 26 -7.99 -7.61 -4.93
N SER A 27 -7.43 -6.44 -4.57
CA SER A 27 -6.00 -6.33 -4.31
C SER A 27 -5.60 -7.14 -3.08
N THR A 28 -4.36 -7.62 -3.04
CA THR A 28 -3.82 -8.33 -1.88
C THR A 28 -2.81 -7.46 -1.16
N GLU A 29 -2.89 -7.40 0.16
CA GLU A 29 -1.90 -6.70 0.97
C GLU A 29 -0.59 -7.49 1.00
N THR A 30 0.47 -6.89 0.48
CA THR A 30 1.79 -7.54 0.38
C THR A 30 2.75 -7.10 1.47
N PHE A 31 2.52 -5.92 2.05
CA PHE A 31 3.30 -5.43 3.18
C PHE A 31 2.48 -4.43 4.01
N ARG A 32 2.61 -4.55 5.33
CA ARG A 32 2.16 -3.58 6.32
C ARG A 32 3.30 -3.26 7.27
N ALA A 33 3.60 -1.98 7.45
CA ALA A 33 4.51 -1.61 8.52
C ALA A 33 3.86 -1.89 9.88
N PRO A 34 4.59 -2.51 10.82
CA PRO A 34 4.08 -2.67 12.17
C PRO A 34 3.80 -1.31 12.80
N THR A 35 2.75 -1.22 13.63
CA THR A 35 2.37 0.01 14.34
C THR A 35 3.35 0.36 15.47
N GLU A 36 4.19 -0.59 15.87
CA GLU A 36 5.22 -0.45 16.90
C GLU A 36 6.52 -1.10 16.42
N GLY A 37 7.66 -0.50 16.77
CA GLY A 37 8.98 -0.98 16.37
C GLY A 37 9.42 -0.52 14.97
N VAL A 38 10.60 -0.96 14.56
CA VAL A 38 11.16 -0.65 13.24
C VAL A 38 10.67 -1.73 12.26
N PRO A 39 10.09 -1.35 11.09
CA PRO A 39 9.72 -2.32 10.08
C PRO A 39 10.92 -3.15 9.62
N GLU A 40 10.76 -4.47 9.57
CA GLU A 40 11.79 -5.40 9.06
C GLU A 40 12.06 -5.25 7.55
N HIS A 41 11.15 -4.58 6.84
CA HIS A 41 11.26 -4.28 5.42
C HIS A 41 11.21 -2.77 5.19
N ASP A 42 12.21 -2.24 4.50
CA ASP A 42 12.31 -0.81 4.17
C ASP A 42 11.35 -0.47 3.02
N SER A 43 10.10 -0.15 3.36
CA SER A 43 9.19 0.57 2.47
C SER A 43 9.54 2.06 2.38
N GLY A 44 10.58 2.54 3.09
CA GLY A 44 11.05 3.92 3.10
C GLY A 44 10.18 4.89 3.90
N ASN A 45 8.90 4.58 4.12
CA ASN A 45 7.94 5.51 4.75
C ASN A 45 6.85 4.85 5.61
N GLY A 46 6.81 3.52 5.72
CA GLY A 46 5.86 2.80 6.55
C GLY A 46 4.43 2.71 5.99
N ASN A 47 4.21 3.15 4.74
CA ASN A 47 2.92 3.02 4.10
C ASN A 47 2.63 1.55 3.70
N PRO A 48 1.35 1.13 3.73
CA PRO A 48 0.98 -0.19 3.26
C PRO A 48 1.09 -0.31 1.74
N LEU A 49 1.55 -1.49 1.31
CA LEU A 49 1.68 -1.87 -0.09
C LEU A 49 0.71 -2.99 -0.41
N LEU A 50 -0.04 -2.79 -1.47
CA LEU A 50 -0.97 -3.75 -2.05
C LEU A 50 -0.48 -4.18 -3.43
N ARG A 51 -0.89 -5.37 -3.87
CA ARG A 51 -0.76 -5.85 -5.24
C ARG A 51 -2.13 -5.97 -5.85
N ASP A 52 -2.35 -5.30 -6.98
CA ASP A 52 -3.61 -5.41 -7.72
C ASP A 52 -3.70 -6.76 -8.47
N PRO A 53 -4.88 -7.13 -9.01
CA PRO A 53 -5.05 -8.38 -9.76
C PRO A 53 -4.17 -8.52 -11.00
N ASP A 54 -3.70 -7.40 -11.57
CA ASP A 54 -2.82 -7.38 -12.74
C ASP A 54 -1.33 -7.46 -12.34
N GLY A 55 -1.03 -7.46 -11.04
CA GLY A 55 0.31 -7.58 -10.49
C GLY A 55 1.05 -6.26 -10.28
N ASN A 56 0.39 -5.11 -10.43
CA ASN A 56 1.01 -3.82 -10.10
C ASN A 56 1.04 -3.59 -8.60
N LEU A 57 2.02 -2.80 -8.16
CA LEU A 57 2.13 -2.36 -6.78
C LEU A 57 1.35 -1.05 -6.57
N VAL A 58 0.60 -1.00 -5.49
CA VAL A 58 -0.19 0.16 -5.05
C VAL A 58 0.21 0.52 -3.63
N GLU A 59 0.74 1.72 -3.45
CA GLU A 59 1.11 2.27 -2.14
C GLU A 59 0.03 3.22 -1.65
N ILE A 60 -0.53 2.96 -0.46
CA ILE A 60 -1.54 3.81 0.16
C ILE A 60 -0.86 4.80 1.10
N VAL A 61 -0.75 6.05 0.67
CA VAL A 61 0.05 7.07 1.35
C VAL A 61 -0.85 7.99 2.17
N SER A 62 -0.59 8.11 3.47
CA SER A 62 -1.07 9.24 4.25
C SER A 62 0.01 10.30 4.34
N LYS A 63 -0.25 11.47 3.74
CA LYS A 63 0.54 12.67 4.04
C LYS A 63 -0.27 13.52 5.00
N ILE A 64 0.28 13.72 6.19
CA ILE A 64 -0.14 14.81 7.07
C ILE A 64 0.29 16.09 6.37
N SER A 65 -0.67 16.88 5.86
CA SER A 65 -0.42 18.22 5.31
C SER A 65 -0.18 19.23 6.42
#